data_AF-A0AAD1T931-F1
#
_entry.id   AF-A0AAD1T931-F1
#
_cell.length_a   1.000
_cell.length_b   1.000
_cell.length_c   1.000
_cell.angle_alpha   90.00
_cell.angle_beta   90.00
_cell.angle_gamma   90.00
#
_symmetry.space_group_name_H-M   'P 1'
#
loop_
_entity.id
_entity.type
_entity.pdbx_description
1 polymer ?
#
loop_
_entity_poly.entity_id
_entity_poly.type
_entity_poly.pdbx_seq_one_letter_code
_entity_poly.pdbx_strand_id
1 'polypeptide(L)'
;MARKDKIDVLCVQETHFTHTKVPKFAQQEYPTQYHSTHSSKSRGPSILIHKSLSFELLQVKKDSQGRYVIIHCTINDINYTIASVYSPNTNQRNFLHKVLSKIPSPQLQNLILCGDLNHIFDQTLDTTVPGDTRRQAALKPQCKAMTELLLEYNIYDSWRTTHPNVREYTHHSRAHKTSSRIDHILIAAHLLTSMIDCTIGDLTWSDHAPVRLTLQDKFPFRGTSPWKLHDSLLFDDSFKNTLEKEIKLYFDTNYTPQTQPQNVWLAHKAVIRGLIISRAAYLKRKARDEYTTLLKKLRDQTNAHLLSPSTA
;
A
#
# COMPACT_ATOMS: atom_id res chain seq x y z
N MET A 1 4.05 -4.59 -6.76
CA MET A 1 3.72 -3.30 -6.10
C MET A 1 4.15 -3.30 -4.63
N ALA A 2 3.47 -4.04 -3.74
CA ALA A 2 3.74 -4.02 -2.29
C ALA A 2 5.22 -4.28 -1.89
N ARG A 3 5.88 -5.30 -2.48
CA ARG A 3 7.32 -5.58 -2.26
C ARG A 3 8.25 -4.42 -2.66
N LYS A 4 7.92 -3.73 -3.75
CA LYS A 4 8.75 -2.63 -4.29
C LYS A 4 8.61 -1.39 -3.43
N ASP A 5 7.38 -1.14 -3.01
CA ASP A 5 6.99 0.07 -2.28
C ASP A 5 7.22 -0.07 -0.77
N LYS A 6 7.71 -1.23 -0.31
CA LYS A 6 8.00 -1.55 1.10
C LYS A 6 6.79 -1.30 2.00
N ILE A 7 5.63 -1.82 1.60
CA ILE A 7 4.38 -1.64 2.33
C ILE A 7 4.37 -2.53 3.58
N ASP A 8 4.23 -1.93 4.76
CA ASP A 8 4.19 -2.65 6.03
C ASP A 8 2.85 -3.36 6.29
N VAL A 9 1.74 -2.71 5.95
CA VAL A 9 0.38 -3.24 6.07
C VAL A 9 -0.33 -3.10 4.74
N LEU A 10 -0.83 -4.21 4.20
CA LEU A 10 -1.58 -4.23 2.96
C LEU A 10 -3.04 -4.60 3.22
N CYS A 11 -3.95 -3.70 2.83
CA CYS A 11 -5.39 -3.98 2.80
C CYS A 11 -5.81 -4.28 1.37
N VAL A 12 -6.46 -5.43 1.14
CA VAL A 12 -6.92 -5.87 -0.19
C VAL A 12 -8.39 -6.19 -0.13
N GLN A 13 -9.18 -5.68 -1.06
CA GLN A 13 -10.61 -5.98 -1.23
C GLN A 13 -10.80 -6.91 -2.45
N GLU A 14 -12.01 -7.47 -2.58
CA GLU A 14 -12.38 -8.34 -3.72
C GLU A 14 -11.46 -9.55 -3.96
N THR A 15 -10.92 -10.15 -2.88
CA THR A 15 -10.09 -11.35 -3.02
C THR A 15 -10.85 -12.56 -3.58
N HIS A 16 -12.18 -12.57 -3.45
CA HIS A 16 -13.07 -13.64 -3.93
C HIS A 16 -12.71 -15.03 -3.38
N PHE A 17 -12.03 -15.08 -2.23
CA PHE A 17 -11.75 -16.32 -1.53
C PHE A 17 -13.01 -16.88 -0.89
N THR A 18 -13.12 -18.20 -0.91
CA THR A 18 -14.21 -18.92 -0.26
C THR A 18 -13.75 -19.42 1.10
N HIS A 19 -14.68 -19.71 2.02
CA HIS A 19 -14.35 -20.31 3.32
C HIS A 19 -13.45 -21.56 3.22
N THR A 20 -13.63 -22.36 2.16
CA THR A 20 -12.88 -23.62 1.94
C THR A 20 -11.55 -23.44 1.21
N LYS A 21 -11.34 -22.30 0.53
CA LYS A 21 -10.16 -22.08 -0.32
C LYS A 21 -9.65 -20.65 -0.14
N VAL A 22 -8.75 -20.50 0.82
CA VAL A 22 -7.87 -19.32 0.94
C VAL A 22 -6.49 -19.74 0.42
N PRO A 23 -6.04 -19.22 -0.74
CA PRO A 23 -4.74 -19.58 -1.28
C PRO A 23 -3.60 -19.10 -0.37
N LYS A 24 -2.51 -19.85 -0.33
CA LYS A 24 -1.26 -19.42 0.32
C LYS A 24 -0.52 -18.46 -0.61
N PHE A 25 -0.89 -17.18 -0.64
CA PHE A 25 -0.21 -16.16 -1.45
C PHE A 25 0.62 -15.23 -0.56
N ALA A 26 1.72 -14.70 -1.11
CA ALA A 26 2.58 -13.70 -0.45
C ALA A 26 3.17 -14.08 0.94
N GLN A 27 3.09 -15.35 1.37
CA GLN A 27 3.49 -15.79 2.73
C GLN A 27 4.95 -15.50 3.08
N GLN A 28 5.84 -15.40 2.08
CA GLN A 28 7.25 -15.13 2.30
C GLN A 28 7.53 -13.69 2.79
N GLU A 29 6.71 -12.71 2.39
CA GLU A 29 6.81 -11.34 2.91
C GLU A 29 5.72 -11.01 3.91
N TYR A 30 4.51 -11.53 3.69
CA TYR A 30 3.33 -11.27 4.50
C TYR A 30 2.84 -12.59 5.12
N PRO A 31 3.57 -13.15 6.11
CA PRO A 31 3.19 -14.43 6.72
C PRO A 31 1.89 -14.32 7.52
N THR A 32 1.62 -13.14 8.09
CA THR A 32 0.45 -12.89 8.93
C THR A 32 -0.65 -12.25 8.10
N GLN A 33 -1.79 -12.95 7.96
CA GLN A 33 -2.89 -12.53 7.10
C GLN A 33 -4.25 -12.78 7.77
N TYR A 34 -5.15 -11.80 7.64
CA TYR A 34 -6.50 -11.88 8.15
C TYR A 34 -7.49 -11.67 7.02
N HIS A 35 -8.33 -12.67 6.77
CA HIS A 35 -9.33 -12.63 5.70
C HIS A 35 -10.73 -12.68 6.30
N SER A 36 -11.62 -11.83 5.77
CA SER A 36 -13.06 -12.06 5.81
C SER A 36 -13.45 -12.72 4.48
N THR A 37 -14.19 -13.81 4.52
CA THR A 37 -14.56 -14.60 3.34
C THR A 37 -16.07 -14.76 3.28
N HIS A 38 -16.58 -15.16 2.11
CA HIS A 38 -18.00 -15.47 1.95
C HIS A 38 -18.16 -16.89 1.37
N SER A 39 -19.37 -17.42 1.42
CA SER A 39 -19.69 -18.74 0.88
C SER A 39 -19.52 -18.80 -0.64
N SER A 40 -19.82 -17.70 -1.32
CA SER A 40 -19.55 -17.51 -2.75
C SER A 40 -18.22 -16.79 -3.00
N LYS A 41 -17.68 -16.91 -4.22
CA LYS A 41 -16.51 -16.17 -4.70
C LYS A 41 -16.84 -14.69 -4.92
N SER A 42 -17.06 -13.96 -3.83
CA SER A 42 -17.37 -12.53 -3.87
C SER A 42 -16.75 -11.81 -2.69
N ARG A 43 -16.52 -10.50 -2.83
CA ARG A 43 -16.03 -9.63 -1.75
C ARG A 43 -14.68 -10.12 -1.23
N GLY A 44 -14.47 -10.04 0.08
CA GLY A 44 -13.34 -10.66 0.74
C GLY A 44 -12.22 -9.68 1.07
N PRO A 45 -12.47 -8.72 1.97
CA PRO A 45 -11.42 -7.85 2.47
C PRO A 45 -10.43 -8.64 3.31
N SER A 46 -9.17 -8.27 3.14
CA SER A 46 -8.02 -8.90 3.78
C SER A 46 -7.06 -7.84 4.32
N ILE A 47 -6.37 -8.18 5.40
CA ILE A 47 -5.26 -7.41 5.97
C ILE A 47 -4.04 -8.33 6.03
N LEU A 48 -2.94 -7.90 5.44
CA LEU A 48 -1.69 -8.62 5.37
C LEU A 48 -0.60 -7.79 6.06
N ILE A 49 0.16 -8.41 6.97
CA ILE A 49 1.21 -7.76 7.75
C ILE A 49 2.58 -8.23 7.29
N HIS A 50 3.45 -7.29 6.97
CA HIS A 50 4.80 -7.57 6.52
C HIS A 50 5.64 -8.15 7.66
N LYS A 51 6.47 -9.15 7.36
CA LYS A 51 7.29 -9.89 8.34
C LYS A 51 8.31 -9.05 9.11
N SER A 52 8.65 -7.86 8.62
CA SER A 52 9.60 -6.96 9.29
C SER A 52 8.95 -6.08 10.35
N LEU A 53 7.62 -6.04 10.40
CA LEU A 53 6.89 -5.19 11.33
C LEU A 53 6.83 -5.88 12.70
N SER A 54 7.20 -5.16 13.77
CA SER A 54 6.93 -5.63 15.13
C SER A 54 5.43 -5.56 15.37
N PHE A 55 4.77 -6.72 15.33
CA PHE A 55 3.32 -6.83 15.29
C PHE A 55 2.82 -7.86 16.30
N GLU A 56 1.85 -7.46 17.10
CA GLU A 56 1.10 -8.35 18.00
C GLU A 56 -0.41 -8.18 17.76
N LEU A 57 -1.12 -9.29 17.56
CA LEU A 57 -2.58 -9.27 17.45
C LEU A 57 -3.22 -9.29 18.84
N LEU A 58 -4.09 -8.32 19.11
CA LEU A 58 -4.89 -8.27 20.34
C LEU A 58 -6.31 -8.78 20.12
N GLN A 59 -6.94 -8.41 18.99
CA GLN A 59 -8.30 -8.82 18.66
C GLN A 59 -8.53 -8.85 17.16
N VAL A 60 -9.37 -9.77 16.68
CA VAL A 60 -9.86 -9.79 15.30
C VAL A 60 -11.38 -9.91 15.27
N LYS A 61 -12.03 -9.09 14.44
CA LYS A 61 -13.47 -9.12 14.15
C LYS A 61 -13.67 -9.27 12.65
N LYS A 62 -14.40 -10.30 12.24
CA LYS A 62 -14.67 -10.60 10.83
C LYS A 62 -16.16 -10.52 10.56
N ASP A 63 -16.51 -10.02 9.39
CA ASP A 63 -17.87 -10.06 8.90
C ASP A 63 -18.22 -11.47 8.40
N SER A 64 -19.44 -11.93 8.71
CA SER A 64 -19.97 -13.19 8.17
C SER A 64 -20.37 -13.06 6.69
N GLN A 65 -20.64 -11.84 6.23
CA GLN A 65 -20.96 -11.55 4.84
C GLN A 65 -19.72 -11.24 3.99
N GLY A 66 -18.50 -11.32 4.53
CA GLY A 66 -17.30 -11.08 3.73
C GLY A 66 -17.06 -9.61 3.39
N ARG A 67 -17.59 -8.63 4.15
CA ARG A 67 -17.53 -7.19 3.84
C ARG A 67 -16.54 -6.39 4.68
N TYR A 68 -16.06 -6.91 5.80
CA TYR A 68 -15.00 -6.26 6.57
C TYR A 68 -14.17 -7.25 7.38
N VAL A 69 -12.91 -6.88 7.63
CA VAL A 69 -12.08 -7.44 8.69
C VAL A 69 -11.50 -6.28 9.48
N ILE A 70 -11.60 -6.35 10.81
CA ILE A 70 -11.07 -5.35 11.74
C ILE A 70 -10.11 -6.08 12.66
N ILE A 71 -8.89 -5.58 12.77
CA ILE A 71 -7.92 -6.04 13.76
C ILE A 71 -7.63 -4.91 14.76
N HIS A 72 -7.49 -5.28 16.02
CA HIS A 72 -6.84 -4.47 17.03
C HIS A 72 -5.49 -5.11 17.30
N CYS A 73 -4.43 -4.33 17.24
CA CYS A 73 -3.06 -4.83 17.27
C CYS A 73 -2.11 -3.81 17.86
N THR A 74 -0.97 -4.30 18.33
CA THR A 74 0.18 -3.47 18.70
C THR A 74 1.15 -3.47 17.52
N ILE A 75 1.59 -2.28 17.09
CA ILE A 75 2.67 -2.08 16.13
C ILE A 75 3.71 -1.18 16.77
N ASN A 76 4.95 -1.67 16.93
CA ASN A 76 6.03 -0.95 17.63
C ASN A 76 5.56 -0.38 18.99
N ASP A 77 4.94 -1.23 19.82
CA ASP A 77 4.41 -0.89 21.16
C ASP A 77 3.27 0.15 21.19
N ILE A 78 2.70 0.48 20.04
CA ILE A 78 1.55 1.39 19.93
C ILE A 78 0.32 0.60 19.47
N ASN A 79 -0.80 0.79 20.17
CA ASN A 79 -2.08 0.17 19.81
C ASN A 79 -2.70 0.86 18.61
N TYR A 80 -3.04 0.08 17.59
CA TYR A 80 -3.77 0.49 16.39
C TYR A 80 -5.03 -0.34 16.22
N THR A 81 -6.00 0.25 15.53
CA THR A 81 -7.13 -0.48 14.96
C THR A 81 -7.06 -0.35 13.46
N ILE A 82 -6.96 -1.47 12.75
CA ILE A 82 -6.87 -1.48 11.29
C ILE A 82 -8.09 -2.20 10.74
N ALA A 83 -8.87 -1.51 9.91
CA ALA A 83 -10.06 -2.06 9.28
C ALA A 83 -9.87 -2.10 7.76
N SER A 84 -10.10 -3.27 7.16
CA SER A 84 -10.22 -3.43 5.70
C SER A 84 -11.69 -3.65 5.38
N VAL A 85 -12.27 -2.75 4.58
CA VAL A 85 -13.71 -2.66 4.34
C VAL A 85 -14.00 -2.72 2.84
N TYR A 86 -15.07 -3.42 2.48
CA TYR A 86 -15.64 -3.44 1.14
C TYR A 86 -17.13 -3.15 1.22
N SER A 87 -17.52 -1.90 0.97
CA SER A 87 -18.89 -1.44 1.14
C SER A 87 -19.83 -2.00 0.05
N PRO A 88 -21.12 -2.22 0.37
CA PRO A 88 -22.12 -2.49 -0.65
C PRO A 88 -22.39 -1.25 -1.53
N ASN A 89 -22.97 -1.46 -2.72
CA ASN A 89 -23.33 -0.36 -3.65
C ASN A 89 -24.52 0.49 -3.21
N THR A 90 -25.17 0.13 -2.10
CA THR A 90 -26.35 0.79 -1.55
C THR A 90 -26.24 0.87 -0.03
N ASN A 91 -26.80 1.91 0.57
CA ASN A 91 -26.80 2.12 2.03
C ASN A 91 -25.39 2.20 2.65
N GLN A 92 -24.44 2.76 1.91
CA GLN A 92 -23.02 2.88 2.29
C GLN A 92 -22.84 3.55 3.65
N ARG A 93 -23.52 4.67 3.91
CA ARG A 93 -23.46 5.41 5.19
C ARG A 93 -23.85 4.52 6.37
N ASN A 94 -25.00 3.85 6.27
CA ASN A 94 -25.50 2.98 7.34
C ASN A 94 -24.59 1.77 7.55
N PHE A 95 -24.02 1.23 6.46
CA PHE A 95 -23.04 0.17 6.55
C PHE A 95 -21.77 0.64 7.27
N LEU A 96 -21.19 1.79 6.90
CA LEU A 96 -20.01 2.34 7.55
C LEU A 96 -20.27 2.63 9.03
N HIS A 97 -21.41 3.25 9.37
CA HIS A 97 -21.81 3.46 10.77
C HIS A 97 -21.88 2.14 11.55
N LYS A 98 -22.43 1.07 10.94
CA LYS A 98 -22.45 -0.27 11.56
C LYS A 98 -21.06 -0.87 11.73
N VAL A 99 -20.09 -0.54 10.89
CA VAL A 99 -18.70 -0.98 11.04
C VAL A 99 -18.03 -0.20 12.18
N LEU A 100 -18.15 1.13 12.18
CA LEU A 100 -17.53 2.01 13.18
C LEU A 100 -18.08 1.75 14.59
N SER A 101 -19.40 1.56 14.74
CA SER A 101 -20.03 1.23 16.03
C SER A 101 -19.59 -0.11 16.64
N LYS A 102 -18.92 -0.99 15.87
CA LYS A 102 -18.33 -2.24 16.42
C LYS A 102 -16.96 -2.00 17.07
N ILE A 103 -16.39 -0.81 16.90
CA ILE A 103 -15.08 -0.43 17.41
C ILE A 103 -15.30 0.38 18.70
N PRO A 104 -14.86 -0.13 19.87
CA PRO A 104 -14.92 0.61 21.13
C PRO A 104 -14.23 1.98 21.03
N SER A 105 -14.75 2.98 21.76
CA SER A 105 -14.24 4.35 21.70
C SER A 105 -12.72 4.50 21.90
N PRO A 106 -12.07 3.78 22.84
CA PRO A 106 -10.61 3.85 22.98
C PRO A 106 -9.85 3.34 21.75
N GLN A 107 -10.42 2.36 21.03
CA GLN A 107 -9.83 1.78 19.82
C GLN A 107 -9.97 2.68 18.60
N LEU A 108 -10.91 3.64 18.62
CA LEU A 108 -11.10 4.62 17.53
C LEU A 108 -9.97 5.65 17.46
N GLN A 109 -9.26 5.92 18.56
CA GLN A 109 -8.23 6.98 18.61
C GLN A 109 -7.07 6.75 17.63
N ASN A 110 -6.73 5.49 17.34
CA ASN A 110 -5.69 5.10 16.38
C ASN A 110 -6.27 4.20 15.28
N LEU A 111 -7.47 4.55 14.80
CA LEU A 111 -8.10 3.85 13.69
C LEU A 111 -7.48 4.23 12.34
N ILE A 112 -7.17 3.21 11.55
CA ILE A 112 -6.87 3.28 10.12
C ILE A 112 -7.88 2.38 9.41
N LEU A 113 -8.79 2.96 8.61
CA LEU A 113 -9.78 2.24 7.83
C LEU A 113 -9.44 2.38 6.35
N CYS A 114 -9.11 1.26 5.72
CA CYS A 114 -8.81 1.18 4.29
C CYS A 114 -9.96 0.46 3.58
N GLY A 115 -10.43 0.97 2.46
CA GLY A 115 -11.41 0.22 1.70
C GLY A 115 -11.95 0.89 0.46
N ASP A 116 -12.50 0.06 -0.42
CA ASP A 116 -13.47 0.48 -1.41
C ASP A 116 -14.81 0.70 -0.70
N LEU A 117 -15.16 1.98 -0.57
CA LEU A 117 -16.39 2.40 0.08
C LEU A 117 -17.57 2.48 -0.90
N ASN A 118 -17.36 2.26 -2.20
CA ASN A 118 -18.36 2.47 -3.24
C ASN A 118 -19.11 3.80 -3.07
N HIS A 119 -18.38 4.84 -2.61
CA HIS A 119 -18.95 6.14 -2.25
C HIS A 119 -17.91 7.25 -2.46
N ILE A 120 -18.36 8.37 -3.03
CA ILE A 120 -17.56 9.60 -3.19
C ILE A 120 -17.84 10.57 -2.04
N PHE A 121 -16.89 11.42 -1.65
CA PHE A 121 -17.12 12.40 -0.57
C PHE A 121 -17.39 13.81 -1.10
N ASP A 122 -16.99 14.10 -2.34
CA ASP A 122 -17.28 15.36 -3.01
C ASP A 122 -17.79 15.13 -4.44
N GLN A 123 -19.03 15.53 -4.73
CA GLN A 123 -19.66 15.36 -6.04
C GLN A 123 -18.99 16.13 -7.19
N THR A 124 -18.12 17.10 -6.89
CA THR A 124 -17.42 17.92 -7.87
C THR A 124 -15.97 17.46 -8.08
N LEU A 125 -15.30 17.04 -7.02
CA LEU A 125 -13.88 16.69 -7.06
C LEU A 125 -13.64 15.18 -7.23
N ASP A 126 -14.51 14.33 -6.69
CA ASP A 126 -14.30 12.87 -6.63
C ASP A 126 -14.93 12.11 -7.81
N THR A 127 -15.49 12.79 -8.81
CA THR A 127 -16.00 12.13 -10.00
C THR A 127 -15.89 12.98 -11.26
N THR A 128 -15.84 12.32 -12.42
CA THR A 128 -15.86 12.98 -13.73
C THR A 128 -17.26 13.11 -14.33
N VAL A 129 -18.32 12.58 -13.69
CA VAL A 129 -19.70 12.62 -14.22
C VAL A 129 -20.04 14.04 -14.68
N PRO A 130 -20.11 14.29 -16.01
CA PRO A 130 -20.29 15.64 -16.52
C PRO A 130 -21.72 16.11 -16.27
N GLY A 131 -21.87 17.34 -15.79
CA GLY A 131 -22.91 18.30 -16.17
C GLY A 131 -24.40 17.95 -16.03
N ASP A 132 -24.81 16.74 -15.66
CA ASP A 132 -26.21 16.45 -15.33
C ASP A 132 -26.46 16.97 -13.91
N THR A 133 -26.88 18.23 -13.82
CA THR A 133 -27.18 18.95 -12.58
C THR A 133 -28.11 18.16 -11.66
N ARG A 134 -28.99 17.31 -12.21
CA ARG A 134 -29.87 16.46 -11.39
C ARG A 134 -29.12 15.34 -10.68
N ARG A 135 -28.20 14.65 -11.38
CA ARG A 135 -27.40 13.57 -10.76
C ARG A 135 -26.44 14.13 -9.72
N GLN A 136 -25.79 15.25 -9.99
CA GLN A 136 -24.93 15.92 -9.00
C GLN A 136 -25.74 16.43 -7.80
N ALA A 137 -26.93 17.01 -8.03
CA ALA A 137 -27.82 17.44 -6.95
C ALA A 137 -28.29 16.27 -6.08
N ALA A 138 -28.49 15.07 -6.66
CA ALA A 138 -28.87 13.87 -5.91
C ALA A 138 -27.72 13.28 -5.07
N LEU A 139 -26.46 13.50 -5.47
CA LEU A 139 -25.27 13.03 -4.76
C LEU A 139 -24.89 13.94 -3.58
N LYS A 140 -25.10 15.26 -3.70
CA LYS A 140 -24.70 16.24 -2.69
C LYS A 140 -25.21 15.92 -1.26
N PRO A 141 -26.49 15.52 -1.04
CA PRO A 141 -26.95 15.12 0.29
C PRO A 141 -26.27 13.85 0.81
N GLN A 142 -25.94 12.90 -0.06
CA GLN A 142 -25.29 11.64 0.30
C GLN A 142 -23.84 11.88 0.71
N CYS A 143 -23.11 12.67 -0.07
CA CYS A 143 -21.77 13.16 0.26
C CYS A 143 -21.77 13.88 1.62
N LYS A 144 -22.70 14.82 1.82
CA LYS A 144 -22.83 15.56 3.08
C LYS A 144 -23.08 14.62 4.27
N ALA A 145 -24.04 13.71 4.14
CA ALA A 145 -24.39 12.77 5.20
C ALA A 145 -23.27 11.78 5.55
N MET A 146 -22.43 11.43 4.57
CA MET A 146 -21.22 10.63 4.78
C MET A 146 -20.16 11.45 5.53
N THR A 147 -19.88 12.67 5.10
CA THR A 147 -18.92 13.55 5.79
C THR A 147 -19.34 13.86 7.23
N GLU A 148 -20.63 14.10 7.47
CA GLU A 148 -21.18 14.25 8.84
C GLU A 148 -20.93 13.01 9.71
N LEU A 149 -21.12 11.81 9.16
CA LEU A 149 -20.80 10.55 9.86
C LEU A 149 -19.30 10.46 10.19
N LEU A 150 -18.41 10.83 9.27
CA LEU A 150 -16.97 10.79 9.54
C LEU A 150 -16.59 11.77 10.65
N LEU A 151 -17.17 12.97 10.64
CA LEU A 151 -16.96 13.98 11.67
C LEU A 151 -17.47 13.52 13.05
N GLU A 152 -18.61 12.83 13.12
CA GLU A 152 -19.15 12.26 14.35
C GLU A 152 -18.16 11.30 15.03
N TYR A 153 -17.43 10.52 14.25
CA TYR A 153 -16.41 9.58 14.74
C TYR A 153 -15.01 10.19 14.82
N ASN A 154 -14.85 11.48 14.51
CA ASN A 154 -13.57 12.19 14.45
C ASN A 154 -12.55 11.52 13.50
N ILE A 155 -13.05 11.08 12.34
CA ILE A 155 -12.33 10.39 11.28
C ILE A 155 -12.23 11.32 10.05
N TYR A 156 -11.08 11.28 9.38
CA TYR A 156 -10.75 12.14 8.25
C TYR A 156 -10.28 11.32 7.06
N ASP A 157 -10.59 11.81 5.86
CA ASP A 157 -10.06 11.28 4.58
C ASP A 157 -8.60 11.72 4.39
N SER A 158 -7.67 10.79 4.55
CA SER A 158 -6.23 11.07 4.49
C SER A 158 -5.81 11.75 3.19
N TRP A 159 -6.37 11.32 2.05
CA TRP A 159 -5.96 11.85 0.75
C TRP A 159 -6.50 13.25 0.54
N ARG A 160 -7.78 13.49 0.88
CA ARG A 160 -8.39 14.82 0.72
C ARG A 160 -7.77 15.84 1.69
N THR A 161 -7.32 15.42 2.86
CA THR A 161 -6.59 16.30 3.79
C THR A 161 -5.28 16.82 3.18
N THR A 162 -4.52 15.99 2.47
CA THR A 162 -3.27 16.41 1.81
C THR A 162 -3.49 17.04 0.44
N HIS A 163 -4.62 16.77 -0.22
CA HIS A 163 -4.93 17.23 -1.58
C HIS A 163 -6.32 17.89 -1.67
N PRO A 164 -6.57 19.06 -1.04
CA PRO A 164 -7.93 19.61 -0.89
C PRO A 164 -8.67 19.85 -2.19
N ASN A 165 -7.98 20.34 -3.22
CA ASN A 165 -8.60 20.77 -4.49
C ASN A 165 -8.17 19.94 -5.71
N VAL A 166 -7.38 18.88 -5.49
CA VAL A 166 -6.88 18.05 -6.59
C VAL A 166 -7.96 17.08 -7.03
N ARG A 167 -8.04 16.85 -8.34
CA ARG A 167 -8.92 15.83 -8.94
C ARG A 167 -8.06 14.66 -9.39
N GLU A 168 -8.14 13.57 -8.65
CA GLU A 168 -7.51 12.30 -8.96
C GLU A 168 -8.45 11.18 -8.52
N TYR A 169 -8.43 10.07 -9.25
CA TYR A 169 -9.46 9.03 -9.14
C TYR A 169 -8.83 7.68 -8.87
N THR A 170 -9.57 6.83 -8.17
CA THR A 170 -9.13 5.48 -7.85
C THR A 170 -9.79 4.45 -8.75
N HIS A 171 -10.94 4.74 -9.35
CA HIS A 171 -11.67 3.81 -10.20
C HIS A 171 -12.01 4.43 -11.55
N HIS A 172 -11.98 3.61 -12.62
CA HIS A 172 -12.47 4.00 -13.95
C HIS A 172 -13.47 2.99 -14.49
N SER A 173 -14.72 3.43 -14.66
CA SER A 173 -15.78 2.66 -15.28
C SER A 173 -15.74 2.81 -16.80
N ARG A 174 -15.34 1.74 -17.49
CA ARG A 174 -15.34 1.69 -18.96
C ARG A 174 -16.75 1.81 -19.55
N ALA A 175 -17.74 1.18 -18.92
CA ALA A 175 -19.13 1.17 -19.40
C ALA A 175 -19.76 2.58 -19.38
N HIS A 176 -19.42 3.38 -18.38
CA HIS A 176 -19.97 4.73 -18.20
C HIS A 176 -19.03 5.84 -18.66
N LYS A 177 -17.79 5.49 -19.05
CA LYS A 177 -16.71 6.43 -19.39
C LYS A 177 -16.52 7.49 -18.29
N THR A 178 -16.61 7.05 -17.04
CA THR A 178 -16.48 7.91 -15.86
C THR A 178 -15.43 7.39 -14.91
N SER A 179 -14.74 8.32 -14.24
CA SER A 179 -13.80 8.03 -13.17
C SER A 179 -14.38 8.51 -11.85
N SER A 180 -14.05 7.79 -10.78
CA SER A 180 -14.48 8.14 -9.43
C SER A 180 -13.41 7.81 -8.38
N ARG A 181 -13.43 8.53 -7.26
CA ARG A 181 -12.59 8.25 -6.10
C ARG A 181 -13.44 7.58 -5.03
N ILE A 182 -13.43 6.26 -5.03
CA ILE A 182 -14.26 5.41 -4.15
C ILE A 182 -13.43 4.57 -3.18
N ASP A 183 -12.12 4.49 -3.40
CA ASP A 183 -11.17 3.84 -2.52
C ASP A 183 -10.57 4.89 -1.58
N HIS A 184 -10.71 4.68 -0.28
CA HIS A 184 -10.31 5.65 0.73
C HIS A 184 -9.46 5.01 1.81
N ILE A 185 -8.50 5.78 2.32
CA ILE A 185 -7.88 5.54 3.62
C ILE A 185 -8.39 6.62 4.55
N LEU A 186 -9.15 6.21 5.55
CA LEU A 186 -9.70 7.07 6.57
C LEU A 186 -8.91 6.87 7.86
N ILE A 187 -8.54 7.97 8.51
CA ILE A 187 -7.77 7.92 9.76
C ILE A 187 -8.42 8.74 10.85
N ALA A 188 -8.25 8.29 12.09
CA ALA A 188 -8.61 9.06 13.26
C ALA A 188 -7.82 10.37 13.33
N ALA A 189 -8.44 11.43 13.86
CA ALA A 189 -7.85 12.76 13.97
C ALA A 189 -6.45 12.76 14.60
N HIS A 190 -6.22 11.90 15.60
CA HIS A 190 -4.95 11.81 16.30
C HIS A 190 -3.78 11.41 15.36
N LEU A 191 -4.06 10.61 14.33
CA LEU A 191 -3.07 10.15 13.35
C LEU A 191 -2.72 11.22 12.30
N LEU A 192 -3.52 12.29 12.17
CA LEU A 192 -3.23 13.39 11.25
C LEU A 192 -1.86 14.03 11.53
N THR A 193 -1.48 14.13 12.80
CA THR A 193 -0.19 14.70 13.23
C THR A 193 1.01 13.86 12.81
N SER A 194 0.79 12.56 12.61
CA SER A 194 1.82 11.61 12.17
C SER A 194 1.74 11.33 10.67
N MET A 195 0.80 11.92 9.94
CA MET A 195 0.67 11.70 8.51
C MET A 195 1.77 12.44 7.74
N ILE A 196 2.58 11.69 6.99
CA ILE A 196 3.64 12.26 6.14
C ILE A 196 3.10 12.53 4.74
N ASP A 197 2.41 11.54 4.15
CA ASP A 197 1.93 11.62 2.77
C ASP A 197 0.79 10.62 2.53
N CYS A 198 -0.08 10.93 1.57
CA CYS A 198 -1.13 10.04 1.09
C CYS A 198 -1.27 10.15 -0.44
N THR A 199 -0.98 9.08 -1.18
CA THR A 199 -0.93 9.09 -2.66
C THR A 199 -1.85 8.06 -3.29
N ILE A 200 -2.33 8.36 -4.49
CA ILE A 200 -3.01 7.41 -5.38
C ILE A 200 -1.99 6.91 -6.40
N GLY A 201 -1.87 5.60 -6.56
CA GLY A 201 -0.98 4.99 -7.56
C GLY A 201 -1.63 4.85 -8.93
N ASP A 202 -0.91 4.24 -9.86
CA ASP A 202 -1.41 4.05 -11.22
C ASP A 202 -2.32 2.82 -11.36
N LEU A 203 -3.35 2.94 -12.21
CA LEU A 203 -4.23 1.85 -12.65
C LEU A 203 -3.44 0.85 -13.51
N THR A 204 -2.93 -0.20 -12.88
CA THR A 204 -2.00 -1.14 -13.53
C THR A 204 -2.55 -2.55 -13.65
N TRP A 205 -3.02 -3.14 -12.55
CA TRP A 205 -3.44 -4.54 -12.48
C TRP A 205 -4.93 -4.75 -12.19
N SER A 206 -5.61 -3.68 -11.79
CA SER A 206 -7.04 -3.65 -11.47
C SER A 206 -7.66 -2.40 -12.11
N ASP A 207 -8.99 -2.37 -12.22
CA ASP A 207 -9.76 -1.15 -12.49
C ASP A 207 -9.80 -0.21 -11.28
N HIS A 208 -9.24 -0.65 -10.14
CA HIS A 208 -8.93 0.16 -8.97
C HIS A 208 -7.43 0.49 -8.84
N ALA A 209 -7.16 1.75 -8.50
CA ALA A 209 -5.85 2.27 -8.22
C ALA A 209 -5.56 2.14 -6.71
N PRO A 210 -4.33 1.77 -6.32
CA PRO A 210 -3.98 1.64 -4.92
C PRO A 210 -3.88 3.01 -4.25
N VAL A 211 -4.45 3.14 -3.05
CA VAL A 211 -4.21 4.29 -2.16
C VAL A 211 -3.12 3.91 -1.17
N ARG A 212 -2.18 4.83 -0.91
CA ARG A 212 -1.06 4.62 0.01
C ARG A 212 -1.02 5.73 1.03
N LEU A 213 -0.98 5.37 2.30
CA LEU A 213 -0.76 6.29 3.42
C LEU A 213 0.60 6.00 4.05
N THR A 214 1.39 7.04 4.28
CA THR A 214 2.64 6.97 5.04
C THR A 214 2.46 7.69 6.36
N LEU A 215 2.65 6.97 7.46
CA LEU A 215 2.69 7.52 8.80
C LEU A 215 4.12 7.56 9.32
N GLN A 216 4.45 8.61 10.08
CA GLN A 216 5.70 8.73 10.81
C GLN A 216 5.72 7.71 11.94
N ASP A 217 6.77 6.91 11.96
CA ASP A 217 7.03 6.00 13.06
C ASP A 217 7.50 6.79 14.28
N LYS A 218 6.89 6.54 15.43
CA LYS A 218 7.34 7.13 16.71
C LYS A 218 8.57 6.40 17.26
N PHE A 219 8.77 5.13 16.87
CA PHE A 219 9.88 4.29 17.32
C PHE A 219 10.36 3.36 16.19
N PRO A 220 11.30 3.81 15.33
CA PRO A 220 11.74 3.02 14.18
C PRO A 220 12.49 1.76 14.62
N PHE A 221 11.77 0.65 14.80
CA PHE A 221 12.39 -0.66 14.88
C PHE A 221 12.78 -1.12 13.48
N ARG A 222 14.01 -0.77 13.07
CA ARG A 222 14.61 -1.40 11.88
C ARG A 222 15.37 -2.63 12.34
N GLY A 223 14.67 -3.76 12.43
CA GLY A 223 15.34 -5.05 12.37
C GLY A 223 16.18 -5.09 11.10
N THR A 224 17.51 -5.12 11.22
CA THR A 224 18.40 -5.24 10.07
C THR A 224 18.25 -6.66 9.55
N SER A 225 17.54 -6.82 8.43
CA SER A 225 17.55 -8.10 7.74
C SER A 225 19.00 -8.47 7.44
N PRO A 226 19.45 -9.70 7.77
CA PRO A 226 20.79 -10.12 7.42
C PRO A 226 20.96 -9.97 5.91
N TRP A 227 22.03 -9.31 5.50
CA TRP A 227 22.32 -9.13 4.09
C TRP A 227 22.42 -10.47 3.39
N LYS A 228 21.80 -10.56 2.22
CA LYS A 228 21.87 -11.70 1.31
C LYS A 228 22.32 -11.21 -0.07
N LEU A 229 23.21 -11.96 -0.70
CA LEU A 229 23.60 -11.75 -2.08
C LEU A 229 22.38 -11.89 -3.00
N HIS A 230 22.27 -11.02 -4.00
CA HIS A 230 21.28 -11.15 -5.07
C HIS A 230 21.81 -12.11 -6.14
N ASP A 231 21.18 -13.27 -6.29
CA ASP A 231 21.63 -14.35 -7.20
C ASP A 231 21.73 -13.90 -8.66
N SER A 232 20.92 -12.92 -9.08
CA SER A 232 20.97 -12.35 -10.44
C SER A 232 22.34 -11.76 -10.81
N LEU A 233 23.10 -11.27 -9.82
CA LEU A 233 24.44 -10.71 -10.04
C LEU A 233 25.44 -11.78 -10.48
N LEU A 234 25.18 -13.05 -10.13
CA LEU A 234 26.01 -14.18 -10.53
C LEU A 234 25.83 -14.56 -12.00
N PHE A 235 24.89 -13.94 -12.72
CA PHE A 235 24.69 -14.16 -14.15
C PHE A 235 25.17 -12.96 -15.00
N ASP A 236 25.66 -11.88 -14.39
CA ASP A 236 26.22 -10.72 -15.09
C ASP A 236 27.74 -10.93 -15.31
N ASP A 237 28.12 -11.35 -16.52
CA ASP A 237 29.53 -11.64 -16.85
C ASP A 237 30.43 -10.40 -16.76
N SER A 238 29.90 -9.21 -17.06
CA SER A 238 30.65 -7.96 -16.88
C SER A 238 30.97 -7.75 -15.40
N PHE A 239 29.99 -7.99 -14.52
CA PHE A 239 30.21 -7.87 -13.09
C PHE A 239 31.16 -8.94 -12.53
N LYS A 240 31.08 -10.19 -13.00
CA LYS A 240 32.04 -11.24 -12.62
C LYS A 240 33.48 -10.83 -12.92
N ASN A 241 33.72 -10.35 -14.14
CA ASN A 241 35.04 -9.91 -14.59
C ASN A 241 35.57 -8.73 -13.77
N THR A 242 34.70 -7.78 -13.40
CA THR A 242 35.07 -6.70 -12.48
C THR A 242 35.40 -7.23 -11.09
N LEU A 243 34.57 -8.12 -10.56
CA LEU A 243 34.75 -8.68 -9.22
C LEU A 243 36.06 -9.47 -9.12
N GLU A 244 36.39 -10.27 -10.13
CA GLU A 244 37.65 -11.02 -10.19
C GLU A 244 38.88 -10.10 -10.16
N LYS A 245 38.84 -9.00 -10.93
CA LYS A 245 39.90 -7.98 -10.92
C LYS A 245 40.07 -7.31 -9.56
N GLU A 246 38.95 -6.95 -8.91
CA GLU A 246 38.96 -6.31 -7.58
C GLU A 246 39.45 -7.27 -6.48
N ILE A 247 39.06 -8.56 -6.54
CA ILE A 247 39.58 -9.59 -5.63
C ILE A 247 41.09 -9.68 -5.76
N LYS A 248 41.61 -9.76 -7.00
CA LYS A 248 43.05 -9.86 -7.25
C LYS A 248 43.79 -8.61 -6.75
N LEU A 249 43.32 -7.42 -7.12
CA LEU A 249 43.88 -6.14 -6.67
C LEU A 249 43.92 -6.03 -5.15
N TYR A 250 42.86 -6.46 -4.46
CA TYR A 250 42.79 -6.42 -3.00
C TYR A 250 43.90 -7.24 -2.35
N PHE A 251 44.09 -8.49 -2.79
CA PHE A 251 45.13 -9.36 -2.21
C PHE A 251 46.53 -8.90 -2.58
N ASP A 252 46.76 -8.46 -3.82
CA ASP A 252 48.05 -7.91 -4.26
C ASP A 252 48.47 -6.69 -3.43
N THR A 253 47.51 -5.89 -2.97
CA THR A 253 47.77 -4.66 -2.21
C THR A 253 47.88 -4.90 -0.69
N ASN A 254 47.08 -5.81 -0.14
CA ASN A 254 46.87 -5.91 1.31
C ASN A 254 47.51 -7.15 1.94
N TYR A 255 48.01 -8.11 1.17
CA TYR A 255 48.67 -9.30 1.69
C TYR A 255 50.19 -9.10 1.76
N THR A 256 50.68 -8.64 2.92
CA THR A 256 52.11 -8.46 3.18
C THR A 256 52.57 -9.33 4.36
N PRO A 257 53.88 -9.63 4.48
CA PRO A 257 54.41 -10.44 5.59
C PRO A 257 54.10 -9.89 6.99
N GLN A 258 53.81 -8.59 7.10
CA GLN A 258 53.51 -7.88 8.34
C GLN A 258 52.01 -7.91 8.70
N THR A 259 51.15 -8.33 7.77
CA THR A 259 49.69 -8.36 7.97
C THR A 259 49.20 -9.73 8.43
N GLN A 260 48.30 -9.75 9.42
CA GLN A 260 47.70 -11.01 9.86
C GLN A 260 46.66 -11.51 8.83
N PRO A 261 46.75 -12.77 8.37
CA PRO A 261 45.84 -13.31 7.35
C PRO A 261 44.35 -13.22 7.71
N GLN A 262 44.02 -13.34 9.00
CA GLN A 262 42.64 -13.23 9.50
C GLN A 262 42.05 -11.83 9.24
N ASN A 263 42.82 -10.78 9.49
CA ASN A 263 42.40 -9.41 9.28
C ASN A 263 42.24 -9.11 7.78
N VAL A 264 43.18 -9.59 6.97
CA VAL A 264 43.11 -9.47 5.50
C VAL A 264 41.83 -10.13 4.97
N TRP A 265 41.48 -11.33 5.48
CA TRP A 265 40.26 -12.04 5.09
C TRP A 265 38.96 -11.34 5.55
N LEU A 266 38.92 -10.83 6.79
CA LEU A 266 37.75 -10.11 7.30
C LEU A 266 37.51 -8.82 6.51
N ALA A 267 38.57 -8.05 6.27
CA ALA A 267 38.50 -6.83 5.48
C ALA A 267 38.15 -7.12 4.00
N HIS A 268 38.67 -8.22 3.43
CA HIS A 268 38.31 -8.67 2.08
C HIS A 268 36.80 -8.88 1.96
N LYS A 269 36.21 -9.65 2.88
CA LYS A 269 34.76 -9.89 2.89
C LYS A 269 33.95 -8.59 2.98
N ALA A 270 34.41 -7.61 3.77
CA ALA A 270 33.75 -6.32 3.88
C ALA A 270 33.83 -5.52 2.56
N VAL A 271 35.00 -5.49 1.91
CA VAL A 271 35.21 -4.80 0.62
C VAL A 271 34.36 -5.42 -0.48
N ILE A 272 34.44 -6.74 -0.66
CA ILE A 272 33.68 -7.47 -1.67
C ILE A 272 32.17 -7.30 -1.46
N ARG A 273 31.72 -7.40 -0.20
CA ARG A 273 30.31 -7.12 0.14
C ARG A 273 29.91 -5.70 -0.22
N GLY A 274 30.76 -4.71 0.03
CA GLY A 274 30.54 -3.31 -0.34
C GLY A 274 30.38 -3.13 -1.86
N LEU A 275 31.27 -3.75 -2.65
CA LEU A 275 31.21 -3.73 -4.12
C LEU A 275 29.91 -4.34 -4.64
N ILE A 276 29.53 -5.50 -4.12
CA ILE A 276 28.28 -6.18 -4.47
C ILE A 276 27.07 -5.31 -4.12
N ILE A 277 27.03 -4.73 -2.92
CA ILE A 277 25.95 -3.82 -2.49
C ILE A 277 25.85 -2.62 -3.43
N SER A 278 27.00 -2.03 -3.79
CA SER A 278 27.07 -0.89 -4.70
C SER A 278 26.50 -1.23 -6.09
N ARG A 279 26.92 -2.37 -6.67
CA ARG A 279 26.39 -2.85 -7.96
C ARG A 279 24.88 -3.12 -7.89
N ALA A 280 24.42 -3.79 -6.83
CA ALA A 280 23.01 -4.07 -6.62
C ALA A 280 22.18 -2.77 -6.52
N ALA A 281 22.69 -1.78 -5.77
CA ALA A 281 22.07 -0.47 -5.64
C ALA A 281 22.00 0.27 -6.98
N TYR A 282 23.08 0.24 -7.77
CA TYR A 282 23.12 0.82 -9.11
C TYR A 282 22.05 0.22 -10.03
N LEU A 283 21.99 -1.12 -10.14
CA LEU A 283 21.01 -1.80 -10.99
C LEU A 283 19.58 -1.52 -10.53
N LYS A 284 19.35 -1.50 -9.20
CA LYS A 284 18.05 -1.16 -8.63
C LYS A 284 17.62 0.27 -8.94
N ARG A 285 18.56 1.22 -8.93
CA ARG A 285 18.31 2.60 -9.33
C ARG A 285 17.97 2.68 -10.82
N LYS A 286 18.79 2.09 -11.69
CA LYS A 286 18.54 2.06 -13.15
C LYS A 286 17.16 1.49 -13.49
N ALA A 287 16.81 0.33 -12.92
CA ALA A 287 15.50 -0.29 -13.12
C ALA A 287 14.34 0.55 -12.56
N ARG A 288 14.57 1.28 -11.46
CA ARG A 288 13.58 2.22 -10.90
C ARG A 288 13.36 3.40 -11.84
N ASP A 289 14.42 3.98 -12.39
CA ASP A 289 14.34 5.13 -13.28
C ASP A 289 13.58 4.75 -14.55
N GLU A 290 13.94 3.64 -15.21
CA GLU A 290 13.24 3.10 -16.38
C GLU A 290 11.75 2.87 -16.09
N TYR A 291 11.43 2.23 -14.96
CA TYR A 291 10.06 2.01 -14.53
C TYR A 291 9.30 3.32 -14.32
N THR A 292 9.94 4.33 -13.73
CA THR A 292 9.31 5.62 -13.42
C THR A 292 9.02 6.39 -14.70
N THR A 293 9.93 6.34 -15.67
CA THR A 293 9.70 6.87 -17.03
C THR A 293 8.53 6.15 -17.72
N LEU A 294 8.46 4.82 -17.62
CA LEU A 294 7.36 4.04 -18.20
C LEU A 294 6.02 4.35 -17.53
N LEU A 295 5.98 4.46 -16.21
CA LEU A 295 4.77 4.86 -15.48
C LEU A 295 4.31 6.25 -15.87
N LYS A 296 5.23 7.22 -15.97
CA LYS A 296 4.89 8.57 -16.40
C LYS A 296 4.24 8.56 -17.80
N LYS A 297 4.83 7.81 -18.75
CA LYS A 297 4.24 7.61 -20.07
C LYS A 297 2.84 6.98 -20.01
N LEU A 298 2.65 5.96 -19.17
CA LEU A 298 1.35 5.31 -18.97
C LEU A 298 0.32 6.29 -18.41
N ARG A 299 0.70 7.11 -17.42
CA ARG A 299 -0.15 8.12 -16.81
C ARG A 299 -0.54 9.22 -17.81
N ASP A 300 0.42 9.69 -18.60
CA ASP A 300 0.18 10.68 -19.64
C ASP A 300 -0.79 10.13 -20.71
N GLN A 301 -0.61 8.87 -21.14
CA GLN A 301 -1.54 8.20 -22.07
C GLN A 301 -2.93 7.98 -21.47
N THR A 302 -3.01 7.59 -20.20
CA THR A 302 -4.28 7.40 -19.49
C THR A 302 -5.02 8.74 -19.38
N ASN A 303 -4.33 9.81 -18.99
CA ASN A 303 -4.90 11.15 -18.93
C ASN A 303 -5.37 11.66 -20.30
N ALA A 304 -4.59 11.42 -21.37
CA ALA A 304 -5.00 11.76 -22.73
C ALA A 304 -6.28 11.01 -23.13
N HIS A 305 -6.37 9.71 -22.83
CA HIS A 305 -7.56 8.91 -23.12
C HIS A 305 -8.79 9.36 -22.31
N LEU A 306 -8.59 9.81 -21.07
CA LEU A 306 -9.66 10.37 -20.22
C LEU A 306 -10.18 11.72 -20.74
N LEU A 307 -9.32 12.54 -21.37
CA LEU A 307 -9.67 13.85 -21.91
C LEU A 307 -10.28 13.80 -23.32
N SER A 308 -9.89 12.81 -24.13
CA SER A 308 -10.43 12.56 -25.46
C SER A 308 -10.56 11.05 -25.72
N PRO A 309 -11.68 10.42 -25.32
CA PRO A 309 -11.89 9.01 -25.61
C PRO A 309 -12.02 8.83 -27.12
N SER A 310 -10.96 8.34 -27.78
CA SER A 310 -11.03 8.04 -29.22
C SER A 310 -12.14 7.03 -29.46
N THR A 311 -13.03 7.33 -30.41
CA THR A 311 -14.02 6.39 -30.93
C THR A 311 -13.30 5.30 -31.71
N ALA A 312 -13.01 4.19 -31.04
CA ALA A 312 -12.76 2.89 -31.65
C ALA A 312 -13.93 1.97 -31.28
#